data_AF-A0A959ELY8-F1
#
_entry.id   AF-A0A959ELY8-F1
#
_cell.length_a   1.000
_cell.length_b   1.000
_cell.length_c   1.000
_cell.angle_alpha   90.00
_cell.angle_beta   90.00
_cell.angle_gamma   90.00
#
_symmetry.space_group_name_H-M   'P 1'
#
loop_
_entity.id
_entity.type
_entity.pdbx_description
1 polymer ?
#
loop_
_entity_poly.entity_id
_entity_poly.type
_entity_poly.pdbx_seq_one_letter_code
_entity_poly.pdbx_strand_id
1 'polypeptide(L)'
;AEGSIKISELLANRAKYEGELVKVTGQCVKVNPMIMNRNWVHLRDGSVSDHDLTVTTDANIPLGAVVSLEGRIALNKDFGAGYKYDLIMEDAVLK
;
A
#
# COMPACT_ATOMS: atom_id res chain seq x y z
N ALA A 1 9.75 0.65 -10.73
CA ALA A 1 10.12 2.02 -11.15
C ALA A 1 11.36 2.49 -10.41
N GLU A 2 12.05 3.52 -10.92
CA GLU A 2 13.20 4.13 -10.22
C GLU A 2 12.77 4.64 -8.82
N GLY A 3 13.54 4.29 -7.80
CA GLY A 3 13.25 4.61 -6.40
C GLY A 3 12.15 3.76 -5.74
N SER A 4 11.64 2.73 -6.41
CA SER A 4 10.68 1.79 -5.80
C SER A 4 11.39 0.79 -4.89
N ILE A 5 10.91 0.62 -3.67
CA ILE A 5 11.33 -0.45 -2.76
C ILE A 5 10.48 -1.71 -2.94
N LYS A 6 10.95 -2.83 -2.42
CA LYS A 6 10.19 -4.09 -2.36
C LYS A 6 9.30 -4.14 -1.12
N ILE A 7 8.17 -4.84 -1.23
CA ILE A 7 7.29 -5.09 -0.09
C ILE A 7 8.02 -5.93 0.98
N SER A 8 8.85 -6.89 0.58
CA SER A 8 9.68 -7.67 1.50
C SER A 8 10.63 -6.81 2.33
N GLU A 9 11.23 -5.79 1.71
CA GLU A 9 12.13 -4.86 2.39
C GLU A 9 11.37 -3.97 3.38
N LEU A 10 10.21 -3.47 2.96
CA LEU A 10 9.30 -2.70 3.80
C LEU A 10 8.88 -3.50 5.04
N LEU A 11 8.49 -4.77 4.85
CA LEU A 11 8.09 -5.67 5.94
C LEU A 11 9.25 -6.04 6.89
N ALA A 12 10.47 -6.15 6.37
CA ALA A 12 11.66 -6.40 7.18
C ALA A 12 12.07 -5.17 8.01
N ASN A 13 11.83 -3.95 7.50
CA ASN A 13 12.31 -2.70 8.09
C ASN A 13 11.18 -1.72 8.44
N ARG A 14 10.04 -2.22 8.91
CA ARG A 14 8.81 -1.43 9.13
C ARG A 14 9.04 -0.12 9.89
N ALA A 15 9.73 -0.20 11.02
CA ALA A 15 10.01 0.96 11.88
C ALA A 15 10.90 2.03 11.19
N LYS A 16 11.74 1.63 10.23
CA LYS A 16 12.55 2.57 9.44
C LYS A 16 11.68 3.43 8.52
N TYR A 17 10.59 2.85 8.03
CA TYR A 17 9.73 3.49 7.04
C TYR A 17 8.52 4.19 7.67
N GLU A 18 8.26 4.02 8.97
CA GLU A 18 7.16 4.69 9.64
C GLU A 18 7.23 6.22 9.46
N GLY A 19 6.17 6.79 8.88
CA GLY A 19 6.07 8.21 8.59
C GLY A 19 6.78 8.66 7.32
N GLU A 20 7.54 7.80 6.64
CA GLU A 20 8.27 8.11 5.41
C GLU A 20 7.38 7.95 4.16
N LEU A 21 7.70 8.73 3.12
CA LEU A 21 7.15 8.53 1.78
C LEU A 21 7.94 7.44 1.06
N VAL A 22 7.27 6.36 0.69
CA VAL A 22 7.89 5.26 -0.05
C VAL A 22 7.15 4.99 -1.35
N LYS A 23 7.89 4.59 -2.37
CA LYS A 23 7.35 4.16 -3.65
C LYS A 23 7.37 2.65 -3.75
N VAL A 24 6.25 2.05 -4.16
CA VAL A 24 6.13 0.60 -4.37
C VAL A 24 5.50 0.35 -5.74
N THR A 25 6.10 -0.55 -6.51
CA THR A 25 5.60 -1.01 -7.80
C THR A 25 5.03 -2.41 -7.61
N GLY A 26 3.79 -2.65 -8.00
CA GLY A 26 3.21 -3.98 -7.91
C GLY A 26 1.89 -4.11 -8.66
N GLN A 27 1.35 -5.33 -8.68
CA GLN A 27 0.06 -5.65 -9.25
C GLN A 27 -1.06 -5.42 -8.23
N CYS A 28 -2.12 -4.74 -8.65
CA CYS A 28 -3.35 -4.63 -7.89
C CYS A 28 -4.08 -5.99 -7.89
N VAL A 29 -4.14 -6.65 -6.73
CA VAL A 29 -4.79 -7.97 -6.58
C VAL A 29 -6.17 -7.91 -5.95
N LYS A 30 -6.52 -6.77 -5.36
CA LYS A 30 -7.86 -6.50 -4.81
C LYS A 30 -8.06 -4.99 -4.69
N VAL A 31 -9.27 -4.53 -4.96
CA VAL A 31 -9.67 -3.13 -4.79
C VAL A 31 -11.03 -3.08 -4.11
N ASN A 32 -11.10 -2.28 -3.05
CA ASN A 32 -12.33 -1.94 -2.35
C ASN A 32 -12.53 -0.42 -2.47
N PRO A 33 -13.30 0.05 -3.46
CA PRO A 33 -13.47 1.49 -3.69
C PRO A 33 -14.43 2.13 -2.67
N MET A 34 -14.31 3.45 -2.50
CA MET A 34 -15.27 4.27 -1.74
C MET A 34 -15.46 3.91 -0.25
N ILE A 35 -14.44 3.33 0.40
CA ILE A 35 -14.47 3.10 1.85
C ILE A 35 -13.78 4.27 2.54
N MET A 36 -14.51 4.95 3.44
CA MET A 36 -14.05 6.17 4.10
C MET A 36 -13.58 7.24 3.10
N ASN A 37 -14.32 7.38 2.00
CA ASN A 37 -14.04 8.34 0.92
C ASN A 37 -12.70 8.10 0.20
N ARG A 38 -12.15 6.88 0.27
CA ARG A 38 -10.88 6.46 -0.33
C ARG A 38 -11.03 5.10 -1.04
N ASN A 39 -10.14 4.81 -1.97
CA ASN A 39 -9.99 3.46 -2.54
C ASN A 39 -8.92 2.68 -1.78
N TRP A 40 -9.25 1.45 -1.41
CA TRP A 40 -8.35 0.56 -0.70
C TRP A 40 -7.85 -0.51 -1.66
N VAL A 41 -6.55 -0.49 -1.93
CA VAL A 41 -5.90 -1.31 -2.94
C VAL A 41 -4.93 -2.25 -2.25
N HIS A 42 -5.01 -3.53 -2.57
CA HIS A 42 -4.02 -4.51 -2.16
C HIS A 42 -3.02 -4.72 -3.30
N LEU A 43 -1.75 -4.45 -3.02
CA LEU A 43 -0.68 -4.46 -4.01
C LEU A 43 0.29 -5.63 -3.73
N ARG A 44 0.65 -6.39 -4.76
CA ARG A 44 1.69 -7.43 -4.69
C ARG A 44 2.82 -7.13 -5.67
N ASP A 45 4.06 -7.14 -5.18
CA ASP A 45 5.26 -6.98 -6.01
C ASP A 45 5.97 -8.32 -6.28
N GLY A 46 5.43 -9.44 -5.78
CA GLY A 46 5.99 -10.77 -5.90
C GLY A 46 7.18 -11.05 -4.97
N SER A 47 7.55 -10.12 -4.10
CA SER A 47 8.70 -10.28 -3.19
C SER A 47 8.39 -11.10 -1.94
N VAL A 48 7.10 -11.24 -1.58
CA VAL A 48 6.63 -12.07 -0.47
C VAL A 48 5.43 -12.88 -0.93
N SER A 49 5.51 -14.20 -0.79
CA SER A 49 4.39 -15.09 -1.09
C SER A 49 3.21 -14.81 -0.15
N ASP A 50 2.00 -14.74 -0.70
CA ASP A 50 0.76 -14.57 0.06
C ASP A 50 0.73 -13.34 0.99
N HIS A 51 1.51 -12.30 0.68
CA HIS A 51 1.39 -10.99 1.32
C HIS A 51 1.17 -9.91 0.28
N ASP A 52 0.29 -8.99 0.63
CA ASP A 52 0.05 -7.76 -0.10
C ASP A 52 0.19 -6.56 0.83
N LEU A 53 0.57 -5.43 0.22
CA LEU A 53 0.57 -4.14 0.88
C LEU A 53 -0.81 -3.53 0.70
N THR A 54 -1.49 -3.21 1.81
CA THR A 54 -2.69 -2.38 1.75
C THR A 54 -2.29 -0.92 1.53
N VAL A 55 -2.90 -0.30 0.54
CA VAL A 55 -2.66 1.08 0.12
C VAL A 55 -3.99 1.82 0.05
N THR A 56 -4.08 3.02 0.59
CA THR A 56 -5.21 3.92 0.34
C THR A 56 -4.84 4.96 -0.70
N THR A 57 -5.75 5.28 -1.61
CA THR A 57 -5.54 6.24 -2.69
C THR A 57 -6.88 6.80 -3.19
N ASP A 58 -6.87 7.99 -3.79
CA ASP A 58 -8.00 8.52 -4.55
C ASP A 58 -7.99 8.08 -6.02
N ALA A 59 -6.88 7.47 -6.48
CA ALA A 59 -6.76 6.97 -7.84
C ALA A 59 -7.70 5.78 -8.08
N ASN A 60 -8.28 5.71 -9.27
CA ASN A 60 -9.02 4.54 -9.72
C ASN A 60 -8.04 3.52 -10.33
N ILE A 61 -7.76 2.44 -9.60
CA ILE A 61 -6.80 1.41 -10.01
C ILE A 61 -7.55 0.14 -10.40
N PRO A 62 -7.49 -0.30 -11.66
CA PRO A 62 -8.16 -1.51 -12.08
C PRO A 62 -7.50 -2.76 -11.49
N LEU A 63 -8.31 -3.76 -11.17
CA LEU A 63 -7.84 -5.08 -10.77
C LEU A 63 -6.91 -5.66 -11.85
N GLY A 64 -5.78 -6.22 -11.42
CA GLY A 64 -4.77 -6.81 -12.29
C GLY A 64 -3.75 -5.83 -12.87
N ALA A 65 -3.94 -4.52 -12.72
CA ALA A 65 -3.00 -3.53 -13.22
C ALA A 65 -1.70 -3.52 -12.42
N VAL A 66 -0.58 -3.35 -13.11
CA VAL A 66 0.73 -3.11 -12.49
C VAL A 66 0.96 -1.61 -12.43
N VAL A 67 1.11 -1.06 -11.22
CA VAL A 67 1.18 0.38 -10.96
C VAL A 67 2.31 0.70 -9.99
N SER A 68 2.83 1.92 -10.07
CA SER A 68 3.73 2.48 -9.05
C SER A 68 2.95 3.47 -8.20
N LEU A 69 2.94 3.26 -6.88
CA LEU A 69 2.27 4.11 -5.91
C LEU A 69 3.29 4.65 -4.94
N GLU A 70 3.20 5.95 -4.66
CA GLU A 70 4.00 6.62 -3.63
C GLU A 70 3.07 7.18 -2.57
N GLY A 71 3.31 6.81 -1.32
CA GLY A 71 2.47 7.22 -0.19
C GLY A 71 3.21 7.07 1.14
N ARG A 72 2.58 7.53 2.21
CA ARG A 72 3.18 7.56 3.55
C ARG A 72 2.97 6.23 4.26
N ILE A 73 4.01 5.61 4.81
CA ILE A 73 3.84 4.38 5.59
C ILE A 73 3.38 4.73 7.00
N ALA A 74 2.33 4.05 7.45
CA ALA A 74 1.83 4.10 8.81
C ALA A 74 1.84 2.70 9.43
N LEU A 75 2.21 2.63 10.70
CA LEU A 75 2.18 1.40 11.49
C LEU A 75 1.09 1.47 12.55
N ASN A 76 0.59 0.31 12.97
CA ASN A 76 -0.42 0.18 14.03
C ASN A 76 -1.64 1.12 13.83
N LYS A 77 -2.06 1.28 12.59
CA LYS A 77 -3.11 2.22 12.22
C LYS A 77 -4.47 1.64 12.56
N ASP A 78 -5.25 2.37 13.35
CA ASP A 78 -6.63 2.03 13.72
C ASP A 78 -7.57 3.08 13.15
N PHE A 79 -8.42 2.67 12.20
CA PHE A 79 -9.47 3.51 11.61
C PHE A 79 -10.81 3.38 12.36
N GLY A 80 -10.87 2.59 13.45
CA GLY A 80 -12.09 2.26 14.15
C GLY A 80 -12.90 1.16 13.45
N ALA A 81 -14.02 0.75 14.06
CA ALA A 81 -14.96 -0.23 13.50
C ALA A 81 -14.32 -1.58 13.04
N GLY A 82 -13.17 -1.95 13.62
CA GLY A 82 -12.44 -3.18 13.29
C GLY A 82 -11.39 -3.04 12.18
N TYR A 83 -11.24 -1.87 11.57
CA TYR A 83 -10.22 -1.59 10.55
C TYR A 83 -8.88 -1.28 11.20
N LYS A 84 -8.12 -2.33 11.51
CA LYS A 84 -6.77 -2.23 12.10
C LYS A 84 -5.73 -2.81 11.17
N TYR A 85 -4.62 -2.08 11.01
CA TYR A 85 -3.53 -2.45 10.12
C TYR A 85 -2.19 -2.28 10.83
N ASP A 86 -1.42 -3.36 10.94
CA ASP A 86 -0.07 -3.30 11.49
C ASP A 86 0.87 -2.47 10.60
N LEU A 87 0.59 -2.48 9.28
CA LEU A 87 1.29 -1.69 8.28
C LEU A 87 0.34 -1.34 7.13
N ILE A 88 0.33 -0.07 6.72
CA ILE A 88 -0.46 0.45 5.61
C ILE A 88 0.27 1.61 4.93
N MET A 89 0.05 1.78 3.62
CA MET A 89 0.44 3.00 2.91
C MET A 89 -0.78 3.93 2.78
N GLU A 90 -0.68 5.13 3.33
CA GLU A 90 -1.73 6.14 3.33
C GLU A 90 -1.56 7.17 2.21
N ASP A 91 -2.70 7.63 1.67
CA ASP A 91 -2.82 8.76 0.74
C ASP A 91 -1.88 8.67 -0.47
N ALA A 92 -1.77 7.46 -1.04
CA ALA A 92 -0.85 7.19 -2.13
C ALA A 92 -1.31 7.80 -3.45
N VAL A 93 -0.35 8.25 -4.25
CA VAL A 93 -0.56 8.79 -5.60
C VAL A 93 0.14 7.94 -6.66
N LEU A 94 -0.44 7.89 -7.86
CA LEU A 94 0.17 7.24 -9.01
C LEU A 94 1.45 7.97 -9.44
N LYS A 95 2.49 7.21 -9.78
CA LYS A 95 3.77 7.69 -10.30
C LYS A 95 4.16 6.98 -11.59
#